data_AF-A0A2D6N7J6-F1
#
_entry.id   AF-A0A2D6N7J6-F1
#
_cell.length_a   1.000
_cell.length_b   1.000
_cell.length_c   1.000
_cell.angle_alpha   90.00
_cell.angle_beta   90.00
_cell.angle_gamma   90.00
#
_symmetry.space_group_name_H-M   'P 1'
#
loop_
_entity.id
_entity.type
_entity.pdbx_description
1 polymer ?
#
loop_
_entity_poly.entity_id
_entity_poly.type
_entity_poly.pdbx_seq_one_letter_code
_entity_poly.pdbx_strand_id
1 'polypeptide(L)'
;MLRSLMGALLRHEQIKTTDARAKELRRHMEKLITTARRGVQSDDQSRLVHARRLCMSRLPDREAVDKLFTMLTPEDDDESGRFDDRPGGYTRITPLYRRLGDNAHIVQIEFVE
;
A
#
# COMPACT_ATOMS: atom_id res chain seq x y z
N MET A 1 3.07 -2.32 15.42
CA MET A 1 4.26 -1.85 14.67
C MET A 1 4.10 -1.95 13.15
N LEU A 2 3.64 -3.09 12.58
CA LEU A 2 3.49 -3.17 11.12
C LEU A 2 2.41 -2.20 10.57
N ARG A 3 1.29 -2.07 11.28
CA ARG A 3 0.20 -1.13 10.93
C ARG A 3 0.66 0.32 10.79
N SER A 4 1.57 0.78 11.66
CA SER A 4 2.10 2.15 11.57
C SER A 4 3.01 2.32 10.36
N LEU A 5 3.76 1.28 9.96
CA LEU A 5 4.56 1.30 8.72
C LEU A 5 3.67 1.27 7.47
N MET A 6 2.57 0.52 7.48
CA MET A 6 1.57 0.52 6.40
C MET A 6 0.94 1.90 6.23
N GLY A 7 0.48 2.52 7.31
CA GLY A 7 -0.05 3.88 7.27
C GLY A 7 0.98 4.91 6.81
N ALA A 8 2.23 4.79 7.27
CA ALA A 8 3.33 5.65 6.81
C ALA A 8 3.63 5.50 5.32
N LEU A 9 3.65 4.28 4.79
CA LEU A 9 3.84 4.03 3.35
C LEU A 9 2.70 4.61 2.52
N LEU A 10 1.44 4.48 2.96
CA LEU A 10 0.31 5.09 2.26
C LEU A 10 0.41 6.63 2.27
N ARG A 11 0.71 7.24 3.42
CA ARG A 11 0.83 8.70 3.54
C ARG A 11 1.99 9.27 2.73
N HIS A 12 3.17 8.67 2.81
CA HIS A 12 4.40 9.24 2.26
C HIS A 12 4.85 8.63 0.93
N GLU A 13 4.19 7.57 0.47
CA GLU A 13 4.44 6.82 -0.78
C GLU A 13 5.78 6.08 -0.86
N GLN A 14 6.74 6.50 -0.05
CA GLN A 14 8.04 5.89 0.16
C GLN A 14 8.45 5.98 1.63
N ILE A 15 9.05 4.91 2.16
CA ILE A 15 9.63 4.90 3.50
C ILE A 15 10.95 4.13 3.52
N LYS A 16 11.82 4.45 4.48
CA LYS A 16 13.07 3.72 4.73
C LYS A 16 12.92 2.85 5.97
N THR A 17 13.27 1.57 5.87
CA THR A 17 13.17 0.63 6.99
C THR A 17 14.18 -0.51 6.83
N THR A 18 14.21 -1.47 7.74
CA THR A 18 15.09 -2.63 7.61
C THR A 18 14.56 -3.62 6.56
N ASP A 19 15.46 -4.33 5.88
CA ASP A 19 15.10 -5.31 4.83
C ASP A 19 14.01 -6.30 5.29
N ALA A 20 14.17 -6.86 6.50
CA ALA A 20 13.19 -7.78 7.08
C ALA A 20 11.80 -7.14 7.26
N ARG A 21 11.74 -5.88 7.72
CA ARG A 21 10.48 -5.15 7.89
C ARG A 21 9.84 -4.78 6.56
N ALA A 22 10.65 -4.41 5.57
CA ALA A 22 10.16 -4.08 4.22
C ALA A 22 9.55 -5.32 3.54
N LYS A 23 10.20 -6.47 3.63
CA LYS A 23 9.69 -7.75 3.09
C LYS A 23 8.36 -8.15 3.71
N GLU A 24 8.22 -7.98 5.02
CA GLU A 24 6.94 -8.24 5.69
C GLU A 24 5.88 -7.21 5.28
N LEU A 25 6.22 -5.92 5.29
CA LEU A 25 5.33 -4.84 4.88
C LEU A 25 4.77 -5.08 3.47
N ARG A 26 5.63 -5.47 2.52
CA ARG A 26 5.24 -5.82 1.15
C ARG A 26 4.12 -6.86 1.10
N ARG A 27 4.22 -7.96 1.86
CA ARG A 27 3.19 -9.02 1.87
C ARG A 27 1.81 -8.50 2.30
N HIS A 28 1.77 -7.65 3.32
CA HIS A 28 0.52 -7.08 3.82
C HIS A 28 -0.02 -6.00 2.89
N MET A 29 0.88 -5.18 2.35
CA MET A 29 0.49 -4.07 1.48
C MET A 29 -0.06 -4.57 0.14
N GLU A 30 0.55 -5.59 -0.47
CA GLU A 30 0.03 -6.19 -1.70
C GLU A 30 -1.38 -6.76 -1.53
N LYS A 31 -1.64 -7.44 -0.41
CA LYS A 31 -2.98 -7.98 -0.09
C LYS A 31 -4.01 -6.86 0.15
N LEU A 32 -3.60 -5.80 0.84
CA LEU A 32 -4.47 -4.67 1.15
C LEU A 32 -4.85 -3.90 -0.13
N ILE A 33 -3.89 -3.61 -1.02
CA ILE A 33 -4.16 -2.99 -2.34
C ILE A 33 -5.06 -3.88 -3.18
N THR A 34 -4.77 -5.19 -3.25
CA THR A 34 -5.61 -6.14 -4.01
C THR A 34 -7.04 -6.17 -3.49
N THR A 35 -7.24 -6.09 -2.18
CA THR A 35 -8.57 -6.06 -1.56
C THR A 35 -9.30 -4.76 -1.92
N ALA A 36 -8.63 -3.61 -1.79
CA ALA A 36 -9.20 -2.31 -2.12
C ALA A 36 -9.56 -2.22 -3.61
N ARG A 37 -8.65 -2.64 -4.50
CA ARG A 37 -8.86 -2.61 -5.95
C ARG A 37 -10.07 -3.43 -6.39
N ARG A 38 -10.25 -4.65 -5.86
CA ARG A 38 -11.45 -5.46 -6.14
C ARG A 38 -12.76 -4.79 -5.74
N GLY A 39 -12.72 -3.93 -4.72
CA GLY A 39 -13.87 -3.14 -4.31
C GLY A 39 -14.14 -1.96 -5.24
N VAL A 40 -13.08 -1.30 -5.71
CA VAL A 40 -13.17 -0.16 -6.66
C VAL A 40 -13.61 -0.61 -8.05
N GLN A 41 -13.08 -1.74 -8.55
CA GLN A 41 -13.43 -2.32 -9.86
C GLN A 41 -14.83 -2.97 -9.91
N SER A 42 -15.61 -2.85 -8.85
CA SER A 42 -16.94 -3.47 -8.75
C SER A 42 -18.01 -2.41 -8.91
N ASP A 43 -18.94 -2.61 -9.84
CA ASP A 43 -20.09 -1.69 -10.05
C ASP A 43 -21.05 -1.63 -8.85
N ASP A 44 -21.01 -2.64 -7.99
CA ASP A 44 -21.83 -2.72 -6.78
C ASP A 44 -21.24 -1.91 -5.60
N GLN A 45 -21.96 -0.85 -5.20
CA GLN A 45 -21.64 -0.02 -4.03
C GLN A 45 -21.50 -0.82 -2.74
N SER A 46 -22.24 -1.93 -2.58
CA SER A 46 -22.16 -2.77 -1.38
C SER A 46 -20.78 -3.43 -1.24
N ARG A 47 -20.17 -3.83 -2.38
CA ARG A 47 -18.83 -4.43 -2.42
C ARG A 47 -17.74 -3.40 -2.14
N LEU A 48 -17.89 -2.17 -2.62
CA LEU A 48 -16.98 -1.07 -2.29
C LEU A 48 -16.97 -0.79 -0.78
N VAL A 49 -18.15 -0.70 -0.16
CA VAL A 49 -18.29 -0.51 1.30
C VAL A 49 -17.69 -1.69 2.08
N HIS A 50 -17.93 -2.92 1.63
CA HIS A 50 -17.35 -4.11 2.24
C HIS A 50 -15.81 -4.09 2.17
N ALA A 51 -15.23 -3.74 1.01
CA ALA A 51 -13.79 -3.63 0.84
C ALA A 51 -13.19 -2.54 1.75
N ARG A 52 -13.83 -1.37 1.87
CA ARG A 52 -13.41 -0.31 2.82
C ARG A 52 -13.41 -0.82 4.26
N ARG A 53 -14.46 -1.53 4.69
CA ARG A 53 -14.54 -2.12 6.05
C ARG A 53 -13.42 -3.14 6.30
N LEU A 54 -13.13 -3.98 5.31
CA LEU A 54 -12.04 -4.97 5.40
C LEU A 54 -10.65 -4.32 5.42
N CYS A 55 -10.48 -3.20 4.73
CA CYS A 55 -9.24 -2.41 4.80
C CYS A 55 -9.09 -1.76 6.18
N MET A 56 -10.15 -1.16 6.72
CA MET A 56 -10.15 -0.53 8.05
C MET A 56 -9.91 -1.53 9.19
N SER A 57 -10.35 -2.79 9.05
CA SER A 57 -10.07 -3.81 10.08
C SER A 57 -8.58 -4.21 10.12
N ARG A 58 -7.89 -4.14 8.98
CA ARG A 58 -6.45 -4.46 8.87
C ARG A 58 -5.56 -3.25 9.20
N LEU A 59 -5.98 -2.07 8.75
CA LEU A 59 -5.34 -0.79 8.98
C LEU A 59 -6.37 0.18 9.57
N PRO A 60 -6.47 0.29 10.91
CA PRO A 60 -7.41 1.18 11.58
C PRO A 60 -6.88 2.63 11.57
N ASP A 61 -6.64 3.15 10.37
CA ASP A 61 -6.19 4.51 10.09
C ASP A 61 -7.03 5.04 8.94
N ARG A 62 -8.00 5.90 9.27
CA ARG A 62 -9.01 6.37 8.32
C ARG A 62 -8.37 7.16 7.19
N GLU A 63 -7.44 8.05 7.51
CA GLU A 63 -6.77 8.91 6.53
C GLU A 63 -5.95 8.07 5.55
N ALA A 64 -5.20 7.08 6.05
CA ALA A 64 -4.43 6.19 5.19
C ALA A 64 -5.31 5.32 4.29
N VAL A 65 -6.45 4.83 4.80
CA VAL A 65 -7.40 4.07 4.00
C VAL A 65 -8.09 4.96 2.98
N ASP A 66 -8.51 6.17 3.34
CA ASP A 66 -9.13 7.10 2.40
C ASP A 66 -8.14 7.43 1.25
N LYS A 67 -6.87 7.69 1.58
CA LYS A 67 -5.81 7.89 0.58
C LYS A 67 -5.61 6.66 -0.32
N LEU A 68 -5.65 5.43 0.23
CA LEU A 68 -5.56 4.20 -0.56
C LEU A 68 -6.67 4.11 -1.61
N PHE A 69 -7.91 4.43 -1.24
CA PHE A 69 -9.02 4.39 -2.20
C PHE A 69 -8.91 5.52 -3.23
N THR A 70 -8.51 6.73 -2.83
CA THR A 70 -8.24 7.82 -3.77
C THR A 70 -7.15 7.46 -4.78
N MET A 71 -6.07 6.78 -4.37
CA MET A 71 -5.02 6.33 -5.29
C MET A 71 -5.49 5.27 -6.31
N LEU A 72 -6.57 4.56 -6.00
CA LEU A 72 -7.07 3.44 -6.80
C LEU A 72 -8.25 3.82 -7.69
N THR A 73 -9.02 4.84 -7.30
CA THR A 73 -10.12 5.35 -8.12
C THR A 73 -9.52 6.17 -9.27
N PRO A 74 -9.97 5.95 -10.52
CA PRO A 74 -9.62 6.82 -11.63
C PRO A 74 -10.09 8.27 -11.35
N GLU A 75 -9.25 9.27 -11.64
CA GLU A 75 -9.69 10.67 -11.61
C GLU A 75 -10.52 10.93 -12.88
N ASP A 76 -11.54 11.81 -12.77
CA ASP A 76 -12.72 11.93 -13.66
C ASP A 76 -12.49 12.09 -15.19
N ASP A 77 -11.25 12.06 -15.69
CA ASP A 77 -10.88 12.10 -17.12
C ASP A 77 -9.81 11.05 -17.56
N ASP A 78 -9.22 10.29 -16.64
CA ASP A 78 -8.21 9.26 -16.94
C ASP A 78 -8.81 7.87 -16.70
N GLU A 79 -8.87 7.00 -17.72
CA GLU A 79 -9.49 5.67 -17.61
C GLU A 79 -8.70 4.71 -16.72
N SER A 80 -7.46 5.05 -16.34
CA SER A 80 -6.54 4.14 -15.67
C SER A 80 -6.23 4.56 -14.24
N GLY A 81 -6.76 3.86 -13.25
CA GLY A 81 -6.27 3.97 -11.87
C GLY A 81 -4.80 3.53 -11.77
N ARG A 82 -4.04 4.06 -10.80
CA ARG A 82 -2.57 3.90 -10.64
C ARG A 82 -2.05 2.44 -10.68
N PHE A 83 -2.93 1.44 -10.54
CA PHE A 83 -2.58 0.02 -10.56
C PHE A 83 -3.53 -0.88 -11.36
N ASP A 84 -4.32 -0.33 -12.30
CA ASP A 84 -5.34 -1.10 -13.00
C ASP A 84 -4.75 -2.18 -13.92
N ASP A 85 -3.76 -1.83 -14.74
CA ASP A 85 -3.13 -2.78 -15.68
C ASP A 85 -2.18 -3.78 -15.01
N ARG A 86 -1.92 -3.64 -13.71
CA ARG A 86 -0.88 -4.39 -13.00
C ARG A 86 -1.45 -5.62 -12.29
N PRO A 87 -1.12 -6.86 -12.67
CA PRO A 87 -1.64 -8.05 -11.99
C PRO A 87 -1.14 -8.21 -10.55
N GLY A 88 -0.01 -7.57 -10.18
CA GLY A 88 0.55 -7.58 -8.83
C GLY A 88 1.91 -6.89 -8.76
N GLY A 89 2.54 -6.89 -7.57
CA GLY A 89 3.83 -6.22 -7.38
C GLY A 89 3.71 -4.69 -7.37
N TYR A 90 2.85 -4.17 -6.51
CA TYR A 90 2.57 -2.73 -6.38
C TYR A 90 3.65 -1.98 -5.60
N THR A 91 4.59 -2.70 -4.96
CA THR A 91 5.68 -2.09 -4.18
C THR A 91 7.04 -2.58 -4.67
N ARG A 92 8.03 -1.71 -4.58
CA ARG A 92 9.44 -1.96 -4.89
C ARG A 92 10.27 -1.82 -3.63
N ILE A 93 11.27 -2.68 -3.46
CA ILE A 93 12.25 -2.60 -2.37
C ILE A 93 13.63 -2.35 -2.97
N THR A 94 14.25 -1.25 -2.61
CA THR A 94 15.56 -0.83 -3.11
C THR A 94 16.57 -0.81 -1.95
N PRO A 95 17.66 -1.61 -2.02
CA PRO A 95 18.74 -1.56 -1.03
C PRO A 95 19.37 -0.17 -0.96
N LEU A 96 19.69 0.30 0.25
CA LEU A 96 20.35 1.60 0.44
C LEU A 96 21.75 1.46 1.06
N TYR A 97 21.82 1.27 2.38
CA TYR A 97 23.06 1.23 3.13
C TYR A 97 22.92 0.32 4.36
N ARG A 98 24.04 0.03 5.02
CA ARG A 98 24.02 -0.65 6.33
C ARG A 98 24.11 0.37 7.45
N ARG A 99 23.19 0.29 8.42
CA ARG A 99 23.12 1.22 9.54
C ARG A 99 24.35 1.08 10.43
N LEU A 100 24.94 2.21 10.80
CA LEU A 100 26.05 2.26 11.74
C LEU A 100 25.56 1.86 13.14
N GLY A 101 26.30 0.98 13.83
CA GLY A 101 25.96 0.48 15.16
C GLY A 101 25.56 -0.99 15.14
N ASP A 102 24.43 -1.32 14.51
CA ASP A 102 23.91 -2.70 14.46
C ASP A 102 24.07 -3.40 13.10
N ASN A 103 24.70 -2.73 12.13
CA ASN A 103 24.94 -3.22 10.77
C ASN A 103 23.66 -3.69 10.05
N ALA A 104 22.49 -3.19 10.46
CA ALA A 104 21.22 -3.58 9.87
C ALA A 104 21.12 -3.08 8.43
N HIS A 105 20.67 -3.96 7.52
CA HIS A 105 20.46 -3.59 6.12
C HIS A 105 19.22 -2.69 5.98
N ILE A 106 19.44 -1.42 5.64
CA ILE A 106 18.39 -0.44 5.40
C ILE A 106 18.02 -0.46 3.92
N VAL A 107 16.72 -0.49 3.67
CA VAL A 107 16.12 -0.49 2.34
C VAL A 107 15.05 0.58 2.27
N GLN A 108 14.81 1.10 1.07
CA GLN A 108 13.66 1.91 0.75
C GLN A 108 12.55 1.00 0.21
N ILE A 109 11.32 1.21 0.66
CA ILE A 109 10.13 0.60 0.06
C ILE A 109 9.21 1.71 -0.42
N GLU A 110 8.75 1.58 -1.66
CA GLU A 110 7.96 2.60 -2.36
C GLU A 110 6.89 1.93 -3.24
N PHE A 111 5.84 2.69 -3.58
CA PHE A 111 4.89 2.27 -4.61
C PHE A 111 5.51 2.35 -6.00
N VAL A 112 5.13 1.42 -6.87
CA VAL A 112 5.56 1.45 -8.26
C VAL A 112 4.66 2.41 -9.04
N GLU A 113 5.26 3.22 -9.90
CA GLU A 113 4.58 4.00 -10.95
C GLU A 113 4.34 3.12 -12.18
#